data_AF-A0A939WHI8-F1
#
_entry.id   AF-A0A939WHI8-F1
#
_cell.length_a   1.000
_cell.length_b   1.000
_cell.length_c   1.000
_cell.angle_alpha   90.00
_cell.angle_beta   90.00
_cell.angle_gamma   90.00
#
_symmetry.space_group_name_H-M   'P 1'
#
loop_
_entity.id
_entity.type
_entity.pdbx_description
1 polymer ?
#
loop_
_entity_poly.entity_id
_entity_poly.type
_entity_poly.pdbx_seq_one_letter_code
_entity_poly.pdbx_strand_id
1 'polypeptide(L)'
;HECEDGKIFIESQGFGTMAKIGKDKGYPEKSLDSVKKYLDSKYGISILWPAYQNYHVELGEVSSYPPGYKENGGIFCHNNPWVIIGEVVNGRPDDAFEHYKKIAPSWVEEFSDVHRTEPYVYSQMVAGKEARRFGEAKNSWLTGTAAWNFVALSQYICGLRPSHEGLEIEPRLPSNIKNAELTRKFRGATYHITVENKKNTGNVTLEVKGGTANGLVVKADAGAKDVYVKAIIG
;
A
#
# COMPACT_ATOMS: atom_id res chain seq x y z
N HIS A 1 -24.99 -11.21 -12.80
CA HIS A 1 -24.59 -11.17 -11.38
C HIS A 1 -25.15 -12.42 -10.75
N GLU A 2 -24.30 -13.42 -10.52
CA GLU A 2 -24.72 -14.74 -10.02
C GLU A 2 -24.59 -14.88 -8.50
N CYS A 3 -23.76 -14.04 -7.85
CA CYS A 3 -23.57 -14.06 -6.39
C CYS A 3 -24.36 -12.94 -5.68
N GLU A 4 -25.09 -13.30 -4.62
CA GLU A 4 -25.81 -12.35 -3.74
C GLU A 4 -24.87 -11.65 -2.76
N ASP A 5 -23.99 -12.42 -2.11
CA ASP A 5 -22.87 -11.98 -1.26
C ASP A 5 -21.52 -12.13 -1.99
N GLY A 6 -20.42 -11.60 -1.43
CA GLY A 6 -19.07 -11.79 -1.97
C GLY A 6 -18.89 -11.32 -3.42
N LYS A 7 -19.51 -10.21 -3.80
CA LYS A 7 -19.51 -9.70 -5.18
C LYS A 7 -18.14 -9.18 -5.65
N ILE A 8 -17.30 -8.78 -4.71
CA ILE A 8 -15.94 -8.29 -4.96
C ILE A 8 -15.03 -8.70 -3.81
N PHE A 9 -13.82 -9.13 -4.16
CA PHE A 9 -12.75 -9.57 -3.27
C PHE A 9 -11.49 -8.73 -3.52
N ILE A 10 -10.83 -8.28 -2.46
CA ILE A 10 -9.72 -7.32 -2.53
C ILE A 10 -8.46 -7.91 -3.18
N GLU A 11 -8.21 -9.20 -3.01
CA GLU A 11 -6.91 -9.82 -3.27
C GLU A 11 -6.55 -9.79 -4.76
N SER A 12 -7.51 -10.16 -5.62
CA SER A 12 -7.34 -10.11 -7.06
C SER A 12 -7.29 -8.68 -7.60
N GLN A 13 -7.96 -7.72 -6.93
CA GLN A 13 -7.87 -6.31 -7.28
C GLN A 13 -6.46 -5.79 -6.98
N GLY A 14 -5.96 -6.01 -5.76
CA GLY A 14 -4.63 -5.56 -5.34
C GLY A 14 -3.51 -6.14 -6.19
N PHE A 15 -3.44 -7.47 -6.34
CA PHE A 15 -2.41 -8.10 -7.16
C PHE A 15 -2.54 -7.75 -8.65
N GLY A 16 -3.77 -7.74 -9.19
CA GLY A 16 -4.01 -7.45 -10.60
C GLY A 16 -3.62 -6.02 -10.98
N THR A 17 -3.94 -5.05 -10.13
CA THR A 17 -3.58 -3.63 -10.32
C THR A 17 -2.09 -3.39 -10.11
N MET A 18 -1.46 -4.04 -9.12
CA MET A 18 -0.02 -4.02 -8.90
C MET A 18 0.76 -4.55 -10.12
N ALA A 19 0.26 -5.63 -10.75
CA ALA A 19 0.81 -6.19 -11.98
C ALA A 19 0.38 -5.44 -13.26
N LYS A 20 -0.44 -4.38 -13.15
CA LYS A 20 -0.99 -3.59 -14.26
C LYS A 20 -1.72 -4.43 -15.32
N ILE A 21 -2.39 -5.51 -14.91
CA ILE A 21 -3.10 -6.41 -15.81
C ILE A 21 -4.24 -5.66 -16.52
N GLY A 22 -4.25 -5.70 -17.86
CA GLY A 22 -5.28 -5.04 -18.68
C GLY A 22 -5.24 -3.51 -18.62
N LYS A 23 -4.06 -2.92 -18.37
CA LYS A 23 -3.87 -1.46 -18.34
C LYS A 23 -4.32 -0.77 -19.63
N ASP A 24 -4.05 -1.37 -20.78
CA ASP A 24 -4.50 -0.93 -22.11
C ASP A 24 -6.03 -0.87 -22.24
N LYS A 25 -6.75 -1.64 -21.42
CA LYS A 25 -8.22 -1.70 -21.36
C LYS A 25 -8.82 -0.88 -20.22
N GLY A 26 -7.99 -0.18 -19.43
CA GLY A 26 -8.42 0.59 -18.26
C GLY A 26 -8.91 -0.27 -17.09
N TYR A 27 -8.50 -1.55 -17.02
CA TYR A 27 -8.94 -2.45 -15.95
C TYR A 27 -8.42 -2.05 -14.56
N PRO A 28 -7.15 -1.61 -14.39
CA PRO A 28 -6.67 -1.22 -13.07
C PRO A 28 -7.48 -0.07 -12.45
N GLU A 29 -7.78 0.96 -13.24
CA GLU A 29 -8.60 2.11 -12.81
C GLU A 29 -10.00 1.67 -12.35
N LYS A 30 -10.70 0.87 -13.17
CA LYS A 30 -12.04 0.35 -12.82
C LYS A 30 -12.01 -0.53 -11.57
N SER A 31 -10.96 -1.34 -11.41
CA SER A 31 -10.76 -2.20 -10.26
C SER A 31 -10.56 -1.39 -8.98
N LEU A 32 -9.63 -0.43 -8.99
CA LEU A 32 -9.34 0.46 -7.86
C LEU A 32 -10.54 1.34 -7.48
N ASP A 33 -11.27 1.87 -8.47
CA ASP A 33 -12.52 2.61 -8.23
C ASP A 33 -13.58 1.74 -7.55
N SER A 34 -13.66 0.46 -7.93
CA SER A 34 -14.58 -0.49 -7.31
C SER A 34 -14.15 -0.85 -5.88
N VAL A 35 -12.85 -1.00 -5.62
CA VAL A 35 -12.31 -1.16 -4.26
C VAL A 35 -12.69 0.03 -3.40
N LYS A 36 -12.45 1.26 -3.88
CA LYS A 36 -12.79 2.50 -3.18
C LYS A 36 -14.29 2.63 -2.92
N LYS A 37 -15.14 2.22 -3.88
CA LYS A 37 -16.59 2.28 -3.75
C LYS A 37 -17.15 1.25 -2.77
N TYR A 38 -16.70 0.01 -2.84
CA TYR A 38 -17.37 -1.10 -2.15
C TYR A 38 -16.62 -1.62 -0.92
N LEU A 39 -15.29 -1.56 -0.89
CA LEU A 39 -14.48 -2.19 0.15
C LEU A 39 -13.86 -1.19 1.12
N ASP A 40 -13.58 0.04 0.67
CA ASP A 40 -12.97 1.08 1.49
C ASP A 40 -13.88 1.53 2.64
N SER A 41 -13.25 1.92 3.74
CA SER A 41 -13.92 2.38 4.97
C SER A 41 -13.01 3.30 5.78
N LYS A 42 -13.48 3.74 6.96
CA LYS A 42 -12.70 4.59 7.87
C LYS A 42 -11.41 3.90 8.37
N TYR A 43 -11.45 2.60 8.65
CA TYR A 43 -10.37 1.87 9.33
C TYR A 43 -9.55 0.95 8.41
N GLY A 44 -9.74 1.06 7.08
CA GLY A 44 -9.06 0.25 6.08
C GLY A 44 -10.02 -0.40 5.08
N ILE A 45 -9.46 -1.23 4.20
CA ILE A 45 -10.17 -1.87 3.09
C ILE A 45 -10.59 -3.28 3.51
N SER A 46 -11.88 -3.57 3.41
CA SER A 46 -12.44 -4.88 3.75
C SER A 46 -12.03 -5.94 2.72
N ILE A 47 -11.91 -7.20 3.15
CA ILE A 47 -11.45 -8.30 2.28
C ILE A 47 -12.46 -8.63 1.17
N LEU A 48 -13.76 -8.52 1.43
CA LEU A 48 -14.82 -8.77 0.46
C LEU A 48 -16.08 -7.95 0.79
N TRP A 49 -16.99 -7.84 -0.18
CA TRP A 49 -18.30 -7.19 0.02
C TRP A 49 -19.37 -7.71 -0.95
N PRO A 50 -20.63 -7.85 -0.50
CA PRO A 50 -21.07 -7.91 0.90
C PRO A 50 -20.51 -9.15 1.62
N ALA A 51 -20.44 -9.12 2.95
CA ALA A 51 -20.11 -10.30 3.74
C ALA A 51 -21.19 -11.38 3.64
N TYR A 52 -20.77 -12.64 3.64
CA TYR A 52 -21.68 -13.79 3.62
C TYR A 52 -22.53 -13.82 4.89
N GLN A 53 -23.85 -13.83 4.72
CA GLN A 53 -24.79 -13.84 5.86
C GLN A 53 -25.07 -15.25 6.39
N ASN A 54 -24.93 -16.26 5.54
CA ASN A 54 -25.17 -17.66 5.86
C ASN A 54 -23.93 -18.49 5.55
N TYR A 55 -23.88 -19.70 6.12
CA TYR A 55 -22.80 -20.64 5.80
C TYR A 55 -22.97 -21.22 4.39
N HIS A 56 -21.90 -21.20 3.62
CA HIS A 56 -21.76 -21.71 2.27
C HIS A 56 -20.76 -22.88 2.27
N VAL A 57 -21.28 -24.11 2.22
CA VAL A 57 -20.45 -25.33 2.30
C VAL A 57 -19.43 -25.44 1.18
N GLU A 58 -19.78 -24.92 0.00
CA GLU A 58 -18.94 -24.86 -1.19
C GLU A 58 -17.76 -23.87 -1.07
N LEU A 59 -17.83 -22.92 -0.14
CA LEU A 59 -16.80 -21.91 0.11
C LEU A 59 -15.98 -22.19 1.37
N GLY A 60 -16.47 -23.06 2.26
CA GLY A 60 -15.77 -23.43 3.49
C GLY A 60 -15.67 -22.29 4.49
N GLU A 61 -14.50 -22.14 5.12
CA GLU A 61 -14.30 -21.32 6.33
C GLU A 61 -14.64 -19.84 6.14
N VAL A 62 -14.48 -19.28 4.94
CA VAL A 62 -14.75 -17.85 4.66
C VAL A 62 -16.18 -17.44 5.03
N SER A 63 -17.16 -18.34 4.92
CA SER A 63 -18.56 -18.06 5.23
C SER A 63 -18.95 -18.47 6.66
N SER A 64 -18.02 -19.02 7.45
CA SER A 64 -18.26 -19.46 8.82
C SER A 64 -18.11 -18.33 9.85
N TYR A 65 -17.36 -17.29 9.52
CA TYR A 65 -17.20 -16.12 10.39
C TYR A 65 -18.45 -15.23 10.32
N PRO A 66 -18.88 -14.63 11.43
CA PRO A 66 -19.88 -13.58 11.39
C PRO A 66 -19.44 -12.39 10.51
N PRO A 67 -20.37 -11.69 9.83
CA PRO A 67 -20.08 -10.55 8.98
C PRO A 67 -19.18 -9.48 9.63
N GLY A 68 -18.17 -9.04 8.89
CA GLY A 68 -17.23 -8.00 9.29
C GLY A 68 -16.05 -8.50 10.14
N TYR A 69 -15.91 -9.81 10.37
CA TYR A 69 -14.77 -10.35 11.09
C TYR A 69 -13.94 -11.26 10.21
N LYS A 70 -12.62 -11.23 10.44
CA LYS A 70 -11.70 -12.19 9.83
C LYS A 70 -11.89 -12.20 8.30
N GLU A 71 -11.90 -13.36 7.67
CA GLU A 71 -11.96 -13.51 6.22
C GLU A 71 -13.37 -13.21 5.64
N ASN A 72 -14.41 -13.04 6.49
CA ASN A 72 -15.77 -12.64 6.05
C ASN A 72 -16.02 -11.13 6.21
N GLY A 73 -15.49 -10.33 5.30
CA GLY A 73 -15.71 -8.88 5.30
C GLY A 73 -14.95 -8.10 6.38
N GLY A 74 -14.02 -8.74 7.10
CA GLY A 74 -13.06 -8.04 7.96
C GLY A 74 -12.04 -7.25 7.15
N ILE A 75 -11.37 -6.30 7.80
CA ILE A 75 -10.24 -5.57 7.22
C ILE A 75 -8.99 -6.40 7.52
N PHE A 76 -8.52 -7.15 6.53
CA PHE A 76 -7.28 -7.91 6.61
C PHE A 76 -6.10 -7.00 6.25
N CYS A 77 -5.46 -6.39 7.24
CA CYS A 77 -4.45 -5.36 7.01
C CYS A 77 -3.28 -5.83 6.12
N HIS A 78 -3.04 -7.14 6.03
CA HIS A 78 -2.03 -7.75 5.16
C HIS A 78 -2.26 -7.46 3.66
N ASN A 79 -3.52 -7.53 3.19
CA ASN A 79 -3.82 -7.40 1.76
C ASN A 79 -4.03 -5.94 1.31
N ASN A 80 -4.22 -5.03 2.26
CA ASN A 80 -4.38 -3.60 2.00
C ASN A 80 -3.16 -2.99 1.27
N PRO A 81 -1.90 -3.30 1.66
CA PRO A 81 -0.70 -2.93 0.92
C PRO A 81 -0.70 -3.29 -0.57
N TRP A 82 -1.37 -4.35 -1.00
CA TRP A 82 -1.41 -4.70 -2.42
C TRP A 82 -2.21 -3.68 -3.22
N VAL A 83 -3.33 -3.20 -2.65
CA VAL A 83 -4.09 -2.09 -3.22
C VAL A 83 -3.29 -0.80 -3.14
N ILE A 84 -2.64 -0.50 -2.01
CA ILE A 84 -1.77 0.69 -1.86
C ILE A 84 -0.71 0.74 -2.96
N ILE A 85 -0.02 -0.38 -3.19
CA ILE A 85 0.97 -0.48 -4.27
C ILE A 85 0.29 -0.35 -5.64
N GLY A 86 -0.87 -0.98 -5.83
CA GLY A 86 -1.72 -0.83 -7.02
C GLY A 86 -2.04 0.63 -7.34
N GLU A 87 -2.47 1.42 -6.36
CA GLU A 87 -2.73 2.86 -6.50
C GLU A 87 -1.46 3.62 -6.93
N VAL A 88 -0.32 3.36 -6.26
CA VAL A 88 0.97 3.98 -6.61
C VAL A 88 1.34 3.71 -8.07
N VAL A 89 1.36 2.46 -8.50
CA VAL A 89 1.87 2.08 -9.83
C VAL A 89 0.91 2.49 -10.96
N ASN A 90 -0.33 2.82 -10.62
CA ASN A 90 -1.35 3.36 -11.53
C ASN A 90 -1.55 4.88 -11.40
N GLY A 91 -0.63 5.59 -10.72
CA GLY A 91 -0.57 7.05 -10.73
C GLY A 91 -1.53 7.74 -9.78
N ARG A 92 -1.92 7.08 -8.68
CA ARG A 92 -2.85 7.58 -7.67
C ARG A 92 -2.18 7.66 -6.27
N PRO A 93 -1.12 8.47 -6.12
CA PRO A 93 -0.33 8.51 -4.88
C PRO A 93 -1.10 9.05 -3.67
N ASP A 94 -2.09 9.92 -3.88
CA ASP A 94 -2.93 10.45 -2.81
C ASP A 94 -3.83 9.35 -2.23
N ASP A 95 -4.50 8.58 -3.10
CA ASP A 95 -5.30 7.43 -2.68
C ASP A 95 -4.45 6.36 -1.97
N ALA A 96 -3.26 6.07 -2.52
CA ALA A 96 -2.31 5.15 -1.90
C ALA A 96 -1.95 5.57 -0.46
N PHE A 97 -1.62 6.86 -0.27
CA PHE A 97 -1.22 7.37 1.05
C PHE A 97 -2.41 7.45 2.01
N GLU A 98 -3.60 7.80 1.54
CA GLU A 98 -4.82 7.74 2.36
C GLU A 98 -5.09 6.31 2.85
N HIS A 99 -5.00 5.31 1.99
CA HIS A 99 -5.15 3.90 2.40
C HIS A 99 -4.07 3.46 3.39
N TYR A 100 -2.81 3.86 3.19
CA TYR A 100 -1.71 3.57 4.12
C TYR A 100 -1.98 4.12 5.52
N LYS A 101 -2.40 5.40 5.64
CA LYS A 101 -2.67 6.05 6.93
C LYS A 101 -3.79 5.36 7.71
N LYS A 102 -4.81 4.81 7.03
CA LYS A 102 -5.94 4.16 7.71
C LYS A 102 -5.56 2.96 8.56
N ILE A 103 -4.41 2.32 8.28
CA ILE A 103 -3.96 1.11 8.97
C ILE A 103 -2.59 1.25 9.63
N ALA A 104 -1.89 2.36 9.42
CA ALA A 104 -0.56 2.59 9.98
C ALA A 104 -0.65 2.97 11.48
N PRO A 105 0.11 2.33 12.39
CA PRO A 105 -0.04 2.48 13.83
C PRO A 105 -0.03 3.94 14.31
N SER A 106 0.93 4.74 13.83
CA SER A 106 1.07 6.15 14.21
C SER A 106 -0.06 7.07 13.71
N TRP A 107 -0.94 6.58 12.83
CA TRP A 107 -2.13 7.31 12.38
C TRP A 107 -3.43 6.79 13.00
N VAL A 108 -3.38 5.64 13.67
CA VAL A 108 -4.54 5.08 14.40
C VAL A 108 -4.44 5.28 15.91
N GLU A 109 -3.31 5.80 16.41
CA GLU A 109 -3.07 6.10 17.83
C GLU A 109 -4.18 6.97 18.44
N GLU A 110 -4.69 7.97 17.70
CA GLU A 110 -5.80 8.84 18.14
C GLU A 110 -7.11 8.07 18.39
N PHE A 111 -7.24 6.88 17.82
CA PHE A 111 -8.41 6.00 17.98
C PHE A 111 -8.07 4.74 18.78
N SER A 112 -7.06 4.76 19.65
CA SER A 112 -6.62 3.61 20.44
C SER A 112 -7.76 2.94 21.24
N ASP A 113 -8.70 3.72 21.77
CA ASP A 113 -9.90 3.20 22.47
C ASP A 113 -10.80 2.34 21.57
N VAL A 114 -10.80 2.63 20.27
CA VAL A 114 -11.49 1.83 19.25
C VAL A 114 -10.59 0.69 18.78
N HIS A 115 -9.30 0.95 18.54
CA HIS A 115 -8.37 -0.04 17.97
C HIS A 115 -8.07 -1.21 18.92
N ARG A 116 -8.05 -0.97 20.25
CA ARG A 116 -7.88 -1.96 21.33
C ARG A 116 -6.55 -2.73 21.36
N THR A 117 -5.67 -2.55 20.38
CA THR A 117 -4.33 -3.16 20.32
C THR A 117 -3.25 -2.08 20.34
N GLU A 118 -1.99 -2.49 20.39
CA GLU A 118 -0.82 -1.63 20.52
C GLU A 118 -0.73 -0.54 19.44
N PRO A 119 -0.62 0.75 19.78
CA PRO A 119 -0.63 1.86 18.82
C PRO A 119 0.71 2.06 18.08
N TYR A 120 1.64 1.12 18.20
CA TYR A 120 3.00 1.20 17.65
C TYR A 120 3.37 0.00 16.78
N VAL A 121 2.48 -0.99 16.63
CA VAL A 121 2.66 -2.12 15.72
C VAL A 121 1.37 -2.41 14.97
N TYR A 122 1.50 -3.05 13.80
CA TYR A 122 0.34 -3.47 13.03
C TYR A 122 -0.39 -4.66 13.66
N SER A 123 -1.69 -4.72 13.42
CA SER A 123 -2.53 -5.89 13.65
C SER A 123 -2.83 -6.66 12.37
N GLN A 124 -3.15 -7.95 12.48
CA GLN A 124 -3.56 -8.76 11.33
C GLN A 124 -4.91 -8.30 10.80
N MET A 125 -5.87 -8.09 11.70
CA MET A 125 -7.26 -7.86 11.35
C MET A 125 -7.84 -6.71 12.18
N VAL A 126 -8.60 -5.86 11.50
CA VAL A 126 -9.51 -4.88 12.09
C VAL A 126 -10.93 -5.26 11.69
N ALA A 127 -11.87 -5.23 12.64
CA ALA A 127 -13.26 -5.54 12.34
C ALA A 127 -13.79 -4.55 11.28
N GLY A 128 -14.38 -5.09 10.21
CA GLY A 128 -14.90 -4.37 9.05
C GLY A 128 -16.28 -3.77 9.29
N LYS A 129 -16.82 -3.08 8.28
CA LYS A 129 -17.99 -2.19 8.42
C LYS A 129 -19.32 -2.89 8.72
N GLU A 130 -19.42 -4.21 8.52
CA GLU A 130 -20.60 -5.02 8.89
C GLU A 130 -20.51 -5.58 10.31
N ALA A 131 -19.37 -5.43 10.99
CA ALA A 131 -19.23 -5.85 12.37
C ALA A 131 -19.77 -4.78 13.33
N ARG A 132 -20.49 -5.22 14.37
CA ARG A 132 -20.87 -4.35 15.50
C ARG A 132 -19.68 -3.63 16.14
N ARG A 133 -18.49 -4.23 16.09
CA ARG A 133 -17.24 -3.73 16.66
C ARG A 133 -16.33 -3.09 15.62
N PHE A 134 -16.90 -2.46 14.58
CA PHE A 134 -16.16 -1.81 13.49
C PHE A 134 -15.00 -0.95 14.01
N GLY A 135 -13.78 -1.28 13.59
CA GLY A 135 -12.54 -0.62 14.02
C GLY A 135 -11.75 -1.33 15.12
N GLU A 136 -12.34 -2.30 15.83
CA GLU A 136 -11.59 -3.08 16.84
C GLU A 136 -10.64 -4.08 16.19
N ALA A 137 -9.36 -3.98 16.53
CA ALA A 137 -8.33 -4.87 16.02
C ALA A 137 -8.20 -6.15 16.84
N LYS A 138 -7.65 -7.19 16.21
CA LYS A 138 -7.25 -8.47 16.83
C LYS A 138 -5.97 -8.99 16.18
N ASN A 139 -5.30 -9.90 16.87
CA ASN A 139 -4.08 -10.58 16.43
C ASN A 139 -2.98 -9.56 16.09
N SER A 140 -2.57 -8.76 17.09
CA SER A 140 -1.47 -7.81 16.95
C SER A 140 -0.11 -8.50 16.80
N TRP A 141 0.89 -7.72 16.40
CA TRP A 141 2.29 -8.13 16.22
C TRP A 141 2.57 -9.12 15.08
N LEU A 142 2.12 -10.36 15.21
CA LEU A 142 2.57 -11.48 14.39
C LEU A 142 1.77 -11.58 13.09
N THR A 143 2.07 -10.66 12.18
CA THR A 143 1.40 -10.57 10.89
C THR A 143 2.33 -10.10 9.78
N GLY A 144 2.12 -10.64 8.56
CA GLY A 144 2.78 -10.14 7.35
C GLY A 144 2.41 -8.69 6.98
N THR A 145 1.41 -8.09 7.65
CA THR A 145 1.06 -6.66 7.50
C THR A 145 2.30 -5.76 7.66
N ALA A 146 3.18 -6.06 8.61
CA ALA A 146 4.39 -5.27 8.85
C ALA A 146 5.33 -5.27 7.63
N ALA A 147 5.63 -6.46 7.09
CA ALA A 147 6.52 -6.59 5.93
C ALA A 147 5.93 -5.91 4.69
N TRP A 148 4.65 -6.14 4.38
CA TRP A 148 4.00 -5.58 3.21
C TRP A 148 3.81 -4.06 3.29
N ASN A 149 3.50 -3.52 4.47
CA ASN A 149 3.44 -2.06 4.64
C ASN A 149 4.82 -1.41 4.54
N PHE A 150 5.87 -2.06 5.05
CA PHE A 150 7.23 -1.57 4.86
C PHE A 150 7.59 -1.52 3.37
N VAL A 151 7.26 -2.57 2.61
CA VAL A 151 7.43 -2.57 1.14
C VAL A 151 6.63 -1.44 0.48
N ALA A 152 5.34 -1.32 0.78
CA ALA A 152 4.48 -0.28 0.20
C ALA A 152 5.02 1.13 0.49
N LEU A 153 5.40 1.42 1.73
CA LEU A 153 5.94 2.71 2.11
C LEU A 153 7.33 2.95 1.51
N SER A 154 8.30 2.10 1.83
CA SER A 154 9.71 2.38 1.51
C SER A 154 9.99 2.27 0.01
N GLN A 155 9.35 1.33 -0.67
CA GLN A 155 9.68 0.98 -2.06
C GLN A 155 8.74 1.63 -3.08
N TYR A 156 7.48 1.88 -2.72
CA TYR A 156 6.49 2.41 -3.67
C TYR A 156 6.13 3.87 -3.39
N ILE A 157 5.75 4.23 -2.16
CA ILE A 157 5.45 5.63 -1.82
C ILE A 157 6.73 6.47 -1.80
N CYS A 158 7.73 6.08 -0.99
CA CYS A 158 9.06 6.70 -0.99
C CYS A 158 9.87 6.35 -2.25
N GLY A 159 9.50 5.27 -2.95
CA GLY A 159 10.01 5.00 -4.28
C GLY A 159 11.41 4.37 -4.37
N LEU A 160 11.94 3.79 -3.28
CA LEU A 160 13.31 3.26 -3.24
C LEU A 160 13.32 1.74 -3.42
N ARG A 161 13.52 1.28 -4.66
CA ARG A 161 13.46 -0.15 -5.03
C ARG A 161 14.83 -0.69 -5.41
N PRO A 162 15.38 -1.64 -4.64
CA PRO A 162 16.52 -2.43 -5.09
C PRO A 162 16.19 -3.16 -6.39
N SER A 163 16.96 -2.93 -7.45
CA SER A 163 16.88 -3.67 -8.72
C SER A 163 18.19 -4.44 -8.97
N HIS A 164 18.23 -5.27 -10.00
CA HIS A 164 19.44 -6.00 -10.37
C HIS A 164 20.57 -5.03 -10.78
N GLU A 165 20.24 -4.00 -11.56
CA GLU A 165 21.21 -3.06 -12.14
C GLU A 165 21.58 -1.88 -11.23
N GLY A 166 20.75 -1.54 -10.25
CA GLY A 166 21.00 -0.42 -9.35
C GLY A 166 19.90 -0.20 -8.32
N LEU A 167 19.85 0.99 -7.75
CA LEU A 167 18.72 1.43 -6.93
C LEU A 167 17.76 2.20 -7.84
N GLU A 168 16.57 1.67 -8.07
CA GLU A 168 15.51 2.41 -8.71
C GLU A 168 14.93 3.46 -7.74
N ILE A 169 14.85 4.71 -8.19
CA ILE A 169 14.40 5.86 -7.41
C ILE A 169 13.22 6.50 -8.15
N GLU A 170 12.01 6.17 -7.72
CA GLU A 170 10.75 6.68 -8.28
C GLU A 170 9.79 7.06 -7.14
N PRO A 171 10.05 8.18 -6.42
CA PRO A 171 9.15 8.63 -5.37
C PRO A 171 7.77 8.96 -5.94
N ARG A 172 6.73 8.49 -5.27
CA ARG A 172 5.31 8.71 -5.58
C ARG A 172 4.61 9.27 -4.36
N LEU A 173 5.09 10.42 -3.91
CA LEU A 173 4.63 11.09 -2.70
C LEU A 173 3.23 11.71 -2.90
N PRO A 174 2.38 11.70 -1.85
CA PRO A 174 1.10 12.39 -1.89
C PRO A 174 1.29 13.91 -2.05
N SER A 175 0.28 14.58 -2.59
CA SER A 175 0.28 15.99 -2.97
C SER A 175 0.58 16.95 -1.80
N ASN A 176 0.30 16.54 -0.57
CA ASN A 176 0.57 17.30 0.65
C ASN A 176 2.05 17.24 1.10
N ILE A 177 2.83 16.24 0.66
CA ILE A 177 4.25 16.13 0.96
C ILE A 177 5.04 16.78 -0.18
N LYS A 178 5.47 18.03 0.03
CA LYS A 178 6.19 18.82 -0.99
C LYS A 178 7.67 18.50 -1.08
N ASN A 179 8.30 18.16 0.04
CA ASN A 179 9.70 17.83 0.10
C ASN A 179 9.91 16.60 0.98
N ALA A 180 10.89 15.77 0.65
CA ALA A 180 11.32 14.68 1.51
C ALA A 180 12.83 14.46 1.38
N GLU A 181 13.45 14.00 2.45
CA GLU A 181 14.85 13.55 2.47
C GLU A 181 14.88 12.08 2.86
N LEU A 182 15.56 11.28 2.05
CA LEU A 182 15.66 9.84 2.24
C LEU A 182 17.13 9.42 2.23
N THR A 183 17.52 8.56 3.16
CA THR A 183 18.87 7.98 3.19
C THR A 183 18.78 6.47 3.05
N ARG A 184 19.49 5.91 2.07
CA ARG A 184 19.51 4.47 1.81
C ARG A 184 20.93 3.95 1.61
N LYS A 185 21.38 3.08 2.50
CA LYS A 185 22.60 2.29 2.27
C LYS A 185 22.28 1.17 1.28
N PHE A 186 22.99 1.09 0.16
CA PHE A 186 22.77 0.06 -0.86
C PHE A 186 24.10 -0.32 -1.52
N ARG A 187 24.42 -1.62 -1.52
CA ARG A 187 25.62 -2.21 -2.14
C ARG A 187 26.94 -1.48 -1.81
N GLY A 188 27.12 -1.10 -0.55
CA GLY A 188 28.35 -0.49 -0.04
C GLY A 188 28.45 1.05 -0.17
N ALA A 189 27.46 1.70 -0.79
CA ALA A 189 27.34 3.16 -0.84
C ALA A 189 26.12 3.67 -0.05
N THR A 190 26.16 4.91 0.39
CA THR A 190 25.04 5.62 1.01
C THR A 190 24.43 6.58 -0.02
N TYR A 191 23.15 6.39 -0.32
CA TYR A 191 22.39 7.26 -1.19
C TYR A 191 21.67 8.30 -0.33
N HIS A 192 21.93 9.58 -0.61
CA HIS A 192 21.26 10.73 -0.03
C HIS A 192 20.32 11.30 -1.09
N ILE A 193 19.02 11.06 -0.93
CA ILE A 193 18.00 11.44 -1.90
C ILE A 193 17.20 12.63 -1.35
N THR A 194 17.19 13.74 -2.07
CA THR A 194 16.26 14.84 -1.84
C THR A 194 15.14 14.77 -2.88
N VAL A 195 13.89 14.87 -2.44
CA VAL A 195 12.71 14.79 -3.30
C VAL A 195 12.00 16.13 -3.29
N GLU A 196 11.73 16.68 -4.47
CA GLU A 196 10.90 17.86 -4.69
C GLU A 196 9.62 17.46 -5.44
N ASN A 197 8.49 17.47 -4.75
CA ASN A 197 7.18 17.09 -5.30
C ASN A 197 6.42 18.34 -5.79
N LYS A 198 6.66 18.71 -7.06
CA LYS A 198 5.96 19.82 -7.73
C LYS A 198 4.56 19.41 -8.19
N LYS A 199 4.45 18.19 -8.73
CA LYS A 199 3.22 17.60 -9.24
C LYS A 199 3.22 16.11 -8.92
N ASN A 200 2.43 15.67 -7.94
CA ASN A 200 2.42 14.29 -7.41
C ASN A 200 2.22 13.20 -8.49
N THR A 201 1.41 13.49 -9.52
CA THR A 201 1.16 12.59 -10.66
C THR A 201 2.12 12.81 -11.84
N GLY A 202 3.09 13.71 -11.70
CA GLY A 202 4.09 14.04 -12.70
C GLY A 202 5.11 12.92 -12.94
N ASN A 203 5.99 13.14 -13.91
CA ASN A 203 7.10 12.24 -14.16
C ASN A 203 8.21 12.50 -13.13
N VAL A 204 9.01 11.47 -12.87
CA VAL A 204 10.19 11.61 -12.01
C VAL A 204 11.40 11.88 -12.91
N THR A 205 12.17 12.92 -12.58
CA THR A 205 13.50 13.16 -13.14
C THR A 205 14.55 13.15 -12.04
N LEU A 206 15.76 12.72 -12.38
CA LEU A 206 16.86 12.53 -11.43
C LEU A 206 18.08 13.36 -11.86
N GLU A 207 18.66 14.09 -10.92
CA GLU A 207 20.02 14.63 -11.00
C GLU A 207 20.91 13.82 -10.04
N VAL A 208 22.04 13.29 -10.54
CA VAL A 208 22.88 12.35 -9.78
C VAL A 208 24.33 12.82 -9.72
N LYS A 209 24.93 12.72 -8.53
CA LYS A 209 26.37 12.91 -8.29
C LYS A 209 26.94 11.73 -7.51
N GLY A 210 28.11 11.22 -7.94
CA GLY A 210 28.73 10.02 -7.36
C GLY A 210 28.16 8.71 -7.90
N GLY A 211 27.44 8.78 -9.02
CA GLY A 211 26.84 7.64 -9.69
C GLY A 211 26.31 8.01 -11.08
N THR A 212 25.77 7.01 -11.76
CA THR A 212 25.15 7.13 -13.09
C THR A 212 23.69 6.69 -13.02
N ALA A 213 22.83 7.39 -13.79
CA ALA A 213 21.41 7.06 -13.92
C ALA A 213 21.13 6.48 -15.30
N ASN A 214 20.44 5.34 -15.35
CA ASN A 214 19.80 4.82 -16.55
C ASN A 214 18.28 4.85 -16.33
N GLY A 215 17.62 5.87 -16.89
CA GLY A 215 16.24 6.20 -16.51
C GLY A 215 16.16 6.52 -15.02
N LEU A 216 15.37 5.74 -14.28
CA LEU A 216 15.19 5.89 -12.83
C LEU A 216 16.13 4.99 -12.00
N VAL A 217 16.96 4.17 -12.64
CA VAL A 217 17.88 3.26 -11.96
C VAL A 217 19.23 3.95 -11.77
N VAL A 218 19.65 4.12 -10.51
CA VAL A 218 20.90 4.77 -10.14
C VAL A 218 21.92 3.76 -9.62
N LYS A 219 23.09 3.76 -10.24
CA LYS A 219 24.24 2.93 -9.86
C LYS A 219 25.37 3.83 -9.34
N ALA A 220 25.91 3.50 -8.17
CA ALA A 220 27.08 4.18 -7.64
C ALA A 220 28.31 3.95 -8.54
N ASP A 221 29.16 4.97 -8.66
CA ASP A 221 30.44 4.82 -9.37
C ASP A 221 31.37 3.87 -8.59
N ALA A 222 32.34 3.28 -9.30
CA ALA A 222 33.30 2.38 -8.66
C ALA A 222 34.06 3.09 -7.53
N GLY A 223 33.94 2.55 -6.30
CA GLY A 223 34.60 3.11 -5.11
C GLY A 223 33.84 4.25 -4.43
N ALA A 224 32.72 4.73 -4.98
CA ALA A 224 31.92 5.77 -4.35
C ALA A 224 31.36 5.31 -2.99
N LYS A 225 31.52 6.15 -1.96
CA LYS A 225 30.94 5.94 -0.62
C LYS A 225 29.58 6.60 -0.48
N ASP A 226 29.39 7.71 -1.17
CA ASP A 226 28.17 8.52 -1.12
C ASP A 226 27.69 8.83 -2.54
N VAL A 227 26.38 8.72 -2.73
CA VAL A 227 25.66 9.08 -3.95
C VAL A 227 24.62 10.12 -3.56
N TYR A 228 24.60 11.25 -4.25
CA TYR A 228 23.62 12.31 -4.02
C TYR A 228 22.65 12.33 -5.18
N VAL A 229 21.36 12.24 -4.88
CA VAL A 229 20.30 12.23 -5.88
C VAL A 229 19.30 13.32 -5.54
N LYS A 230 19.01 14.19 -6.52
CA LYS A 230 17.84 15.08 -6.46
C LYS A 230 16.77 14.50 -7.37
N ALA A 231 15.64 14.11 -6.80
CA ALA A 231 14.48 13.61 -7.52
C ALA A 231 13.40 14.69 -7.59
N ILE A 232 12.93 15.02 -8.80
CA ILE A 232 11.87 16.00 -9.01
C ILE A 232 10.65 15.26 -9.57
N ILE A 233 9.50 15.41 -8.91
CA ILE A 233 8.20 14.91 -9.41
C ILE A 233 7.48 16.09 -10.08
N GLY A 234 7.42 16.11 -11.41
CA GLY A 234 7.02 17.29 -12.21
C GLY A 234 6.32 16.97 -13.51
#